data_AF-A0A530GS14-F1
#
_entry.id   AF-A0A530GS14-F1
#
_cell.length_a   1.000
_cell.length_b   1.000
_cell.length_c   1.000
_cell.angle_alpha   90.00
_cell.angle_beta   90.00
_cell.angle_gamma   90.00
#
_symmetry.space_group_name_H-M   'P 1'
#
loop_
_entity.id
_entity.type
_entity.pdbx_description
1 polymer ?
#
loop_
_entity_poly.entity_id
_entity_poly.type
_entity_poly.pdbx_seq_one_letter_code
_entity_poly.pdbx_strand_id
1 'polypeptide(L)'
;MQTSCDYIVVGGGSTGCVIAARLSEDPDASVFLLEEGPRDFNPYIHIPGAYYKTAQGSLLKRIAWEPTAAQTRNQQPTMVQARVLGGGSSVNAMIYIRGAPSDYARWEALGADGWNYDDVLPFFLRSEDNNRFCNHAHAVGGPLGVSDIDHIHPLTRAWLQACQQAGLPYNPDFNSGDQAGCGLYQITA
;
A
#
# COMPACT_ATOMS: atom_id res chain seq x y z
N MET A 1 -18.33 -17.39 24.93
CA MET A 1 -17.84 -16.92 23.62
C MET A 1 -18.93 -17.18 22.61
N GLN A 2 -19.23 -16.21 21.76
CA GLN A 2 -20.18 -16.39 20.65
C GLN A 2 -19.54 -17.35 19.64
N THR A 3 -20.22 -18.43 19.28
CA THR A 3 -19.67 -19.52 18.46
C THR A 3 -20.05 -19.41 16.98
N SER A 4 -20.77 -18.37 16.59
CA SER A 4 -21.23 -18.09 15.23
C SER A 4 -21.02 -16.62 14.88
N CYS A 5 -20.63 -16.37 13.64
CA CYS A 5 -20.58 -15.05 13.04
C CYS A 5 -20.97 -15.16 11.56
N ASP A 6 -21.38 -14.06 10.95
CA ASP A 6 -21.79 -14.00 9.54
C ASP A 6 -20.58 -14.01 8.61
N TYR A 7 -19.48 -13.38 9.05
CA TYR A 7 -18.25 -13.25 8.27
C TYR A 7 -17.02 -13.62 9.10
N ILE A 8 -16.14 -14.44 8.50
CA ILE A 8 -14.81 -14.71 9.01
C ILE A 8 -13.79 -14.11 8.03
N VAL A 9 -13.01 -13.14 8.51
CA VAL A 9 -11.90 -12.55 7.75
C VAL A 9 -10.60 -13.19 8.25
N VAL A 10 -9.91 -13.89 7.35
CA VAL A 10 -8.65 -14.59 7.67
C VAL A 10 -7.47 -13.73 7.21
N GLY A 11 -6.76 -13.16 8.18
CA GLY A 11 -5.66 -12.22 8.02
C GLY A 11 -6.11 -10.78 8.29
N GLY A 12 -5.59 -10.15 9.34
CA GLY A 12 -5.74 -8.74 9.68
C GLY A 12 -4.70 -7.86 9.01
N GLY A 13 -4.39 -8.14 7.74
CA GLY A 13 -3.51 -7.31 6.92
C GLY A 13 -4.22 -6.10 6.31
N SER A 14 -3.55 -5.40 5.40
CA SER A 14 -4.07 -4.16 4.79
C SER A 14 -5.46 -4.35 4.16
N THR A 15 -5.67 -5.41 3.36
CA THR A 15 -6.99 -5.72 2.79
C THR A 15 -7.97 -6.25 3.84
N GLY A 16 -7.50 -7.11 4.76
CA GLY A 16 -8.35 -7.73 5.77
C GLY A 16 -8.97 -6.71 6.74
N CYS A 17 -8.19 -5.71 7.16
CA CYS A 17 -8.69 -4.60 7.96
C CYS A 17 -9.76 -3.80 7.22
N VAL A 18 -9.59 -3.53 5.92
CA VAL A 18 -10.58 -2.82 5.11
C VAL A 18 -11.88 -3.63 4.98
N ILE A 19 -11.78 -4.93 4.65
CA ILE A 19 -12.95 -5.80 4.53
C ILE A 19 -13.70 -5.89 5.87
N ALA A 20 -12.98 -6.13 6.97
CA ALA A 20 -13.59 -6.23 8.29
C ALA A 20 -14.30 -4.92 8.68
N ALA A 21 -13.65 -3.76 8.46
CA ALA A 21 -14.24 -2.46 8.73
C ALA A 21 -15.52 -2.22 7.93
N ARG A 22 -15.50 -2.48 6.62
CA ARG A 22 -16.67 -2.28 5.74
C ARG A 22 -17.82 -3.22 6.06
N LEU A 23 -17.55 -4.50 6.31
CA LEU A 23 -18.60 -5.46 6.70
C LEU A 23 -19.24 -5.07 8.03
N SER A 24 -18.46 -4.52 8.97
CA SER A 24 -18.96 -4.05 10.27
C SER A 24 -19.71 -2.71 10.24
N GLU A 25 -19.81 -2.06 9.07
CA GLU A 25 -20.68 -0.87 8.92
C GLU A 25 -22.16 -1.24 9.03
N ASP A 26 -22.53 -2.48 8.72
CA ASP A 26 -23.85 -3.03 9.00
C ASP A 26 -23.96 -3.44 10.47
N PRO A 27 -24.82 -2.79 11.28
CA PRO A 27 -24.95 -3.08 12.70
C PRO A 27 -25.55 -4.47 12.99
N ASP A 28 -26.19 -5.10 12.00
CA ASP A 28 -26.77 -6.44 12.13
C ASP A 28 -25.77 -7.55 11.75
N ALA A 29 -24.62 -7.19 11.15
CA ALA A 29 -23.58 -8.14 10.76
C ALA A 29 -22.60 -8.43 11.91
N SER A 30 -22.23 -9.69 12.05
CA SER A 30 -21.18 -10.14 12.98
C SER A 30 -19.92 -10.56 12.22
N VAL A 31 -18.80 -9.89 12.52
CA VAL A 31 -17.51 -10.08 11.83
C VAL A 31 -16.45 -10.59 12.80
N PHE A 32 -15.80 -11.69 12.44
CA PHE A 32 -14.68 -12.26 13.18
C PHE A 32 -13.38 -12.16 12.37
N LEU A 33 -12.45 -11.32 12.84
CA LEU A 33 -11.13 -11.12 12.21
C LEU A 33 -10.06 -11.96 12.92
N LEU A 34 -9.37 -12.81 12.16
CA LEU A 34 -8.26 -13.63 12.62
C LEU A 34 -6.94 -13.08 12.11
N GLU A 35 -5.98 -12.80 12.99
CA GLU A 35 -4.64 -12.35 12.61
C GLU A 35 -3.57 -13.21 13.29
N GLU A 36 -2.55 -13.64 12.54
CA GLU A 36 -1.44 -14.46 13.06
C GLU A 36 -0.51 -13.64 13.96
N GLY A 37 -0.31 -12.37 13.60
CA GLY A 37 0.57 -11.42 14.27
C GLY A 37 -0.03 -10.77 15.52
N PRO A 38 0.82 -10.10 16.31
CA PRO A 38 0.35 -9.31 17.44
C PRO A 38 -0.41 -8.07 16.95
N ARG A 39 -1.10 -7.41 17.88
CA ARG A 39 -1.55 -6.04 17.67
C ARG A 39 -0.36 -5.11 17.41
N ASP A 40 -0.60 -4.04 16.66
CA ASP A 40 0.35 -3.02 16.19
C ASP A 40 0.86 -2.06 17.30
N PHE A 41 1.17 -2.57 18.49
CA PHE A 41 1.60 -1.74 19.62
C PHE A 41 3.07 -1.28 19.58
N ASN A 42 3.85 -1.75 18.60
CA ASN A 42 5.26 -1.34 18.50
C ASN A 42 5.31 0.17 18.17
N PRO A 43 5.92 1.03 19.01
CA PRO A 43 5.94 2.47 18.77
C PRO A 43 6.60 2.86 17.45
N TYR A 44 7.48 2.02 16.90
CA TYR A 44 8.11 2.29 15.60
C TYR A 44 7.14 2.17 14.41
N ILE A 45 5.99 1.52 14.57
CA ILE A 45 4.92 1.50 13.56
C ILE A 45 4.32 2.90 13.41
N HIS A 46 4.19 3.61 14.52
CA HIS A 46 3.52 4.92 14.60
C HIS A 46 4.49 6.10 14.40
N ILE A 47 5.75 5.83 14.05
CA ILE A 47 6.77 6.84 13.76
C ILE A 47 7.23 6.59 12.31
N PRO A 48 6.71 7.34 11.32
CA PRO A 48 7.04 7.16 9.90
C PRO A 48 8.53 6.97 9.59
N GLY A 49 9.38 7.82 10.17
CA GLY A 49 10.83 7.77 9.98
C GLY A 49 11.52 6.53 10.59
N ALA A 50 10.81 5.70 11.35
CA ALA A 50 11.34 4.51 12.01
C ALA A 50 10.98 3.19 11.29
N TYR A 51 10.38 3.23 10.10
CA TYR A 51 9.96 2.02 9.37
C TYR A 51 11.09 0.98 9.21
N TYR A 52 12.34 1.41 9.03
CA TYR A 52 13.51 0.52 8.93
C TYR A 52 13.73 -0.36 10.18
N LYS A 53 13.22 0.06 11.35
CA LYS A 53 13.22 -0.74 12.58
C LYS A 53 12.12 -1.80 12.59
N THR A 54 10.99 -1.52 11.93
CA THR A 54 9.88 -2.48 11.75
C THR A 54 10.15 -3.47 10.61
N ALA A 55 11.05 -3.12 9.68
CA ALA A 55 11.55 -3.98 8.61
C ALA A 55 12.51 -5.10 9.12
N GLN A 56 12.60 -5.29 10.43
CA GLN A 56 13.44 -6.28 11.10
C GLN A 56 12.67 -6.95 12.25
N GLY A 57 13.16 -8.10 12.71
CA GLY A 57 12.60 -8.77 13.89
C GLY A 57 11.32 -9.56 13.65
N SER A 58 10.51 -9.71 14.70
CA SER A 58 9.42 -10.69 14.81
C SER A 58 8.07 -10.21 14.25
N LEU A 59 7.97 -8.95 13.81
CA LEU A 59 6.82 -8.44 13.06
C LEU A 59 6.82 -8.91 11.60
N LEU A 60 7.85 -9.67 11.20
CA LEU A 60 8.02 -10.19 9.86
C LEU A 60 8.19 -11.70 9.89
N LYS A 61 7.58 -12.36 8.91
CA LYS A 61 7.83 -13.75 8.56
C LYS A 61 8.75 -13.79 7.34
N ARG A 62 9.75 -14.67 7.38
CA ARG A 62 10.68 -14.91 6.27
C ARG A 62 10.38 -16.28 5.70
N ILE A 63 9.66 -16.29 4.59
CA ILE A 63 9.20 -17.52 3.93
C ILE A 63 10.28 -17.91 2.92
N ALA A 64 10.98 -19.01 3.17
CA ALA A 64 11.98 -19.52 2.24
C ALA A 64 11.31 -20.03 0.95
N TRP A 65 11.99 -19.89 -0.19
CA TRP A 65 11.60 -20.53 -1.44
C TRP A 65 12.80 -21.20 -2.11
N GLU A 66 12.54 -22.18 -2.97
CA GLU A 66 13.60 -22.90 -3.68
C GLU A 66 14.20 -22.04 -4.80
N PRO A 67 15.53 -21.80 -4.81
CA PRO A 67 16.16 -21.06 -5.88
C PRO A 67 16.00 -21.76 -7.23
N THR A 68 15.73 -20.98 -8.27
CA THR A 68 15.84 -21.44 -9.66
C THR A 68 17.32 -21.58 -10.06
N ALA A 69 17.60 -22.38 -11.10
CA ALA A 69 18.97 -22.54 -11.63
C ALA A 69 19.63 -21.22 -12.07
N ALA A 70 18.82 -20.20 -12.42
CA ALA A 70 19.31 -18.87 -12.77
C ALA A 70 19.72 -18.02 -11.55
N GLN A 71 19.27 -18.39 -10.35
CA GLN A 71 19.61 -17.71 -9.11
C GLN A 71 20.93 -18.26 -8.56
N THR A 72 22.03 -17.74 -9.10
CA THR A 72 23.42 -18.15 -8.81
C THR A 72 23.95 -17.77 -7.43
N ARG A 73 23.13 -17.17 -6.55
CA ARG A 73 23.58 -16.73 -5.23
C ARG A 73 23.54 -17.89 -4.23
N ASN A 74 24.62 -18.04 -3.45
CA ASN A 74 24.75 -19.01 -2.35
C ASN A 74 23.88 -18.68 -1.11
N GLN A 75 22.75 -18.00 -1.27
CA GLN A 75 21.85 -17.65 -0.18
C GLN A 75 20.50 -18.30 -0.43
N GLN A 76 19.91 -18.91 0.61
CA GLN A 76 18.51 -19.31 0.56
C GLN A 76 17.65 -18.04 0.52
N PRO A 77 16.91 -17.82 -0.58
CA PRO A 77 16.13 -16.62 -0.72
C PRO A 77 14.88 -16.71 0.17
N THR A 78 14.44 -15.55 0.66
CA THR A 78 13.25 -15.46 1.53
C THR A 78 12.34 -14.34 1.09
N MET A 79 11.04 -14.60 1.12
CA MET A 79 10.00 -13.59 0.92
C MET A 79 9.64 -13.05 2.29
N VAL A 80 9.72 -11.74 2.42
CA VAL A 80 9.33 -11.06 3.66
C VAL A 80 7.84 -10.78 3.59
N GLN A 81 7.11 -11.22 4.62
CA GLN A 81 5.70 -10.94 4.81
C GLN A 81 5.50 -10.33 6.19
N ALA A 82 4.62 -9.34 6.30
CA ALA A 82 4.26 -8.78 7.58
C ALA A 82 3.47 -9.80 8.41
N ARG A 83 3.70 -9.78 9.72
CA ARG A 83 3.02 -10.59 10.73
C ARG A 83 2.70 -9.70 11.93
N VAL A 84 1.68 -8.87 11.76
CA VAL A 84 1.18 -7.87 12.72
C VAL A 84 -0.20 -7.41 12.23
N LEU A 85 -1.09 -6.97 13.13
CA LEU A 85 -2.34 -6.31 12.73
C LEU A 85 -2.05 -5.07 11.86
N GLY A 86 -2.84 -4.87 10.81
CA GLY A 86 -2.56 -3.97 9.68
C GLY A 86 -1.64 -4.59 8.62
N GLY A 87 -0.88 -5.63 8.95
CA GLY A 87 -0.01 -6.36 8.04
C GLY A 87 1.03 -5.45 7.39
N GLY A 88 1.11 -5.50 6.06
CA GLY A 88 2.09 -4.75 5.29
C GLY A 88 2.05 -3.25 5.56
N SER A 89 0.85 -2.67 5.71
CA SER A 89 0.69 -1.23 5.97
C SER A 89 1.25 -0.77 7.32
N SER A 90 1.40 -1.67 8.29
CA SER A 90 2.02 -1.33 9.58
C SER A 90 3.55 -1.30 9.54
N VAL A 91 4.18 -1.84 8.49
CA VAL A 91 5.65 -2.01 8.42
C VAL A 91 6.25 -1.60 7.06
N ASN A 92 5.45 -0.97 6.19
CA ASN A 92 5.88 -0.54 4.86
C ASN A 92 6.70 0.77 4.92
N ALA A 93 7.20 1.21 3.77
CA ALA A 93 7.86 2.50 3.60
C ALA A 93 6.90 3.65 3.21
N MET A 94 5.59 3.44 3.38
CA MET A 94 4.48 4.40 3.19
C MET A 94 4.28 4.98 1.78
N ILE A 95 5.10 4.62 0.80
CA ILE A 95 4.97 5.13 -0.57
C ILE A 95 3.55 4.88 -1.11
N TYR A 96 2.86 5.96 -1.53
CA TYR A 96 1.52 5.92 -2.10
C TYR A 96 1.58 6.10 -3.62
N ILE A 97 1.60 4.99 -4.35
CA ILE A 97 1.57 4.93 -5.82
C ILE A 97 0.57 3.85 -6.25
N ARG A 98 -0.27 4.16 -7.22
CA ARG A 98 -1.27 3.25 -7.81
C ARG A 98 -0.69 2.46 -8.99
N GLY A 99 -1.46 1.55 -9.57
CA GLY A 99 -1.11 0.96 -10.87
C GLY A 99 -1.31 1.96 -12.01
N ALA A 100 -0.67 1.72 -13.16
CA ALA A 100 -0.99 2.45 -14.38
C ALA A 100 -2.33 1.95 -14.96
N PRO A 101 -3.10 2.78 -15.68
CA PRO A 101 -4.35 2.33 -16.31
C PRO A 101 -4.20 1.07 -17.17
N SER A 102 -3.04 0.89 -17.81
CA SER A 102 -2.71 -0.30 -18.59
C SER A 102 -2.64 -1.60 -17.78
N ASP A 103 -2.32 -1.53 -16.48
CA ASP A 103 -2.27 -2.71 -15.61
C ASP A 103 -3.68 -3.29 -15.41
N TYR A 104 -4.67 -2.41 -15.20
CA TYR A 104 -6.07 -2.77 -15.01
C TYR A 104 -6.74 -3.16 -16.33
N ALA A 105 -6.44 -2.45 -17.42
CA ALA A 105 -6.87 -2.86 -18.76
C ALA A 105 -6.38 -4.27 -19.11
N ARG A 106 -5.16 -4.61 -18.68
CA ARG A 106 -4.64 -5.98 -18.83
C ARG A 106 -5.41 -6.99 -17.99
N TRP A 107 -5.85 -6.65 -16.78
CA TRP A 107 -6.67 -7.57 -15.97
C TRP A 107 -8.00 -7.88 -16.65
N GLU A 108 -8.70 -6.85 -17.15
CA GLU A 108 -9.93 -7.03 -17.91
C GLU A 108 -9.70 -7.88 -19.17
N ALA A 109 -8.63 -7.62 -19.93
CA ALA A 109 -8.27 -8.44 -21.09
C ALA A 109 -7.95 -9.91 -20.75
N LEU A 110 -7.62 -10.22 -19.49
CA LEU A 110 -7.42 -11.57 -18.98
C LEU A 110 -8.70 -12.20 -18.39
N GLY A 111 -9.84 -11.52 -18.50
CA GLY A 111 -11.15 -12.00 -18.06
C GLY A 111 -11.59 -11.54 -16.67
N ALA A 112 -10.89 -10.56 -16.07
CA ALA A 112 -11.35 -9.92 -14.83
C ALA A 112 -12.36 -8.81 -15.17
N ASP A 113 -13.56 -9.20 -15.61
CA ASP A 113 -14.63 -8.28 -15.96
C ASP A 113 -14.95 -7.34 -14.77
N GLY A 114 -15.06 -6.04 -15.03
CA GLY A 114 -15.30 -5.02 -13.99
C GLY A 114 -14.06 -4.59 -13.20
N TRP A 115 -12.85 -4.94 -13.64
CA TRP A 115 -11.58 -4.57 -13.02
C TRP A 115 -10.69 -3.68 -13.90
N ASN A 116 -11.25 -3.01 -14.91
CA ASN A 116 -10.52 -1.98 -15.64
C ASN A 116 -10.29 -0.73 -14.77
N TYR A 117 -9.50 0.24 -15.26
CA TYR A 117 -9.11 1.40 -14.47
C TYR A 117 -10.31 2.27 -14.03
N ASP A 118 -11.27 2.46 -14.93
CA ASP A 118 -12.44 3.29 -14.67
C ASP A 118 -13.37 2.65 -13.63
N ASP A 119 -13.44 1.31 -13.60
CA ASP A 119 -14.21 0.57 -12.59
C ASP A 119 -13.58 0.64 -11.19
N VAL A 120 -12.24 0.64 -11.09
CA VAL A 120 -11.54 0.65 -9.80
C VAL A 120 -11.27 2.06 -9.26
N LEU A 121 -11.20 3.08 -10.13
CA LEU A 121 -10.92 4.47 -9.74
C LEU A 121 -11.85 4.99 -8.63
N PRO A 122 -13.18 4.77 -8.67
CA PRO A 122 -14.08 5.16 -7.58
C PRO A 122 -13.69 4.60 -6.21
N PHE A 123 -13.08 3.41 -6.16
CA PHE A 123 -12.63 2.80 -4.90
C PHE A 123 -11.32 3.40 -4.40
N PHE A 124 -10.41 3.80 -5.31
CA PHE A 124 -9.24 4.60 -4.93
C PHE A 124 -9.67 5.92 -4.33
N LEU A 125 -10.58 6.64 -4.99
CA LEU A 125 -11.14 7.90 -4.49
C LEU A 125 -11.82 7.72 -3.13
N ARG A 126 -12.68 6.71 -2.98
CA ARG A 126 -13.37 6.45 -1.69
C ARG A 126 -12.42 6.16 -0.53
N SER A 127 -11.22 5.65 -0.81
CA SER A 127 -10.23 5.34 0.23
C SER A 127 -9.42 6.55 0.70
N GLU A 128 -9.24 7.54 -0.16
CA GLU A 128 -8.20 8.56 -0.03
C GLU A 128 -8.66 9.80 0.77
N ASP A 129 -7.80 10.28 1.65
CA ASP A 129 -7.86 11.61 2.23
C ASP A 129 -6.58 12.38 1.89
N ASN A 130 -6.57 13.03 0.72
CA ASN A 130 -5.38 13.68 0.18
C ASN A 130 -5.17 15.10 0.72
N ASN A 131 -3.96 15.43 1.16
CA ASN A 131 -3.66 16.75 1.72
C ASN A 131 -3.46 17.87 0.68
N ARG A 132 -3.34 17.53 -0.61
CA ARG A 132 -2.99 18.46 -1.69
C ARG A 132 -4.00 18.47 -2.83
N PHE A 133 -4.47 17.30 -3.25
CA PHE A 133 -5.27 17.14 -4.45
C PHE A 133 -6.74 16.82 -4.12
N CYS A 134 -7.65 17.40 -4.90
CA CYS A 134 -9.06 17.02 -4.93
C CYS A 134 -9.58 17.27 -6.34
N ASN A 135 -9.54 16.23 -7.18
CA ASN A 135 -9.82 16.33 -8.62
C ASN A 135 -10.34 14.99 -9.16
N HIS A 136 -10.36 14.78 -10.48
CA HIS A 136 -10.87 13.55 -11.08
C HIS A 136 -10.11 12.28 -10.64
N ALA A 137 -8.83 12.41 -10.28
CA ALA A 137 -7.97 11.32 -9.86
C ALA A 137 -7.78 11.27 -8.33
N HIS A 138 -8.21 12.29 -7.58
CA HIS A 138 -7.95 12.38 -6.13
C HIS A 138 -9.15 12.83 -5.31
N ALA A 139 -9.28 12.29 -4.12
CA ALA A 139 -10.36 12.63 -3.19
C ALA A 139 -9.86 12.99 -1.79
N VAL A 140 -10.78 13.56 -1.02
CA VAL A 140 -10.63 13.92 0.39
C VAL A 140 -11.74 13.29 1.21
N GLY A 141 -11.50 13.04 2.49
CA GLY A 141 -12.47 12.48 3.44
C GLY A 141 -12.54 10.96 3.51
N GLY A 142 -11.67 10.24 2.79
CA GLY A 142 -11.49 8.80 2.95
C GLY A 142 -10.80 8.42 4.27
N PRO A 143 -10.75 7.13 4.63
CA PRO A 143 -10.09 6.69 5.87
C PRO A 143 -8.55 6.64 5.78
N LEU A 144 -7.95 6.73 4.60
CA LEU A 144 -6.49 6.66 4.40
C LEU A 144 -5.91 8.04 4.13
N GLY A 145 -5.22 8.61 5.12
CA GLY A 145 -4.47 9.85 4.95
C GLY A 145 -3.35 9.69 3.90
N VAL A 146 -3.28 10.64 2.96
CA VAL A 146 -2.25 10.71 1.92
C VAL A 146 -1.67 12.12 1.90
N SER A 147 -0.35 12.22 2.04
CA SER A 147 0.33 13.49 2.23
C SER A 147 1.60 13.62 1.40
N ASP A 148 1.90 14.86 1.02
CA ASP A 148 3.25 15.23 0.58
C ASP A 148 4.29 15.00 1.68
N ILE A 149 5.53 14.68 1.30
CA ILE A 149 6.64 14.57 2.24
C ILE A 149 7.02 15.97 2.75
N ASP A 150 6.86 16.21 4.06
CA ASP A 150 7.19 17.49 4.70
C ASP A 150 8.66 17.93 4.49
N HIS A 151 9.60 17.00 4.73
CA HIS A 151 11.03 17.28 4.61
C HIS A 151 11.65 16.61 3.38
N ILE A 152 11.94 17.40 2.35
CA ILE A 152 12.64 16.93 1.16
C ILE A 152 14.12 17.28 1.27
N HIS A 153 14.96 16.26 1.37
CA HIS A 153 16.40 16.41 1.48
C HIS A 153 16.99 17.17 0.26
N PRO A 154 17.97 18.08 0.42
CA PRO A 154 18.55 18.84 -0.69
C PRO A 154 19.10 17.96 -1.83
N LEU A 155 19.67 16.80 -1.50
CA LEU A 155 20.13 15.84 -2.52
C LEU A 155 18.99 15.24 -3.35
N THR A 156 17.80 15.06 -2.77
CA THR A 156 16.62 14.62 -3.54
C THR A 156 16.22 15.66 -4.58
N ARG A 157 16.30 16.95 -4.22
CA ARG A 157 16.04 18.06 -5.15
C ARG A 157 17.09 18.12 -6.26
N ALA A 158 18.37 17.99 -5.90
CA ALA A 158 19.47 17.97 -6.87
C ALA A 158 19.37 16.77 -7.83
N TRP A 159 19.01 15.59 -7.30
CA TRP A 159 18.78 14.40 -8.10
C TRP A 159 17.61 14.57 -9.08
N LEU A 160 16.49 15.14 -8.62
CA LEU A 160 15.33 15.41 -9.48
C LEU A 160 15.69 16.39 -10.61
N GLN A 161 16.45 17.45 -10.31
CA GLN A 161 16.96 18.37 -11.34
C GLN A 161 17.85 17.66 -12.36
N ALA A 162 18.72 16.76 -11.91
CA ALA A 162 19.56 15.96 -12.80
C ALA A 162 18.73 15.03 -13.71
N CYS A 163 17.64 14.43 -13.20
CA CYS A 163 16.70 13.65 -14.01
C CYS A 163 16.08 14.51 -15.12
N GLN A 164 15.64 15.73 -14.80
CA GLN A 164 15.10 16.65 -15.80
C GLN A 164 16.14 17.07 -16.85
N GLN A 165 17.38 17.33 -16.44
CA GLN A 165 18.50 17.62 -17.35
C GLN A 165 18.84 16.43 -18.26
N ALA A 166 18.64 15.20 -17.79
CA ALA A 166 18.78 13.98 -18.57
C ALA A 166 17.58 13.72 -19.52
N GLY A 167 16.58 14.59 -19.54
CA GLY A 167 15.43 14.52 -20.44
C GLY A 167 14.21 13.79 -19.88
N LEU A 168 14.21 13.39 -18.60
CA LEU A 168 13.00 12.83 -17.98
C LEU A 168 12.01 13.98 -17.67
N PRO A 169 10.74 13.88 -18.10
CA PRO A 169 9.76 14.90 -17.75
C PRO A 169 9.55 14.94 -16.24
N TYR A 170 9.29 16.14 -15.70
CA TYR A 170 8.86 16.25 -14.32
C TYR A 170 7.40 15.81 -14.21
N ASN A 171 7.14 14.88 -13.30
CA ASN A 171 5.80 14.40 -12.98
C ASN A 171 5.43 14.87 -11.56
N PRO A 172 4.46 15.78 -11.41
CA PRO A 172 4.03 16.25 -10.10
C PRO A 172 3.11 15.26 -9.37
N ASP A 173 2.56 14.27 -10.09
CA ASP A 173 1.52 13.37 -9.61
C ASP A 173 1.51 12.03 -10.36
N PHE A 174 2.13 11.02 -9.75
CA PHE A 174 2.15 9.64 -10.25
C PHE A 174 0.80 8.93 -10.23
N ASN A 175 -0.24 9.52 -9.61
CA ASN A 175 -1.56 8.92 -9.47
C ASN A 175 -2.61 9.59 -10.36
N SER A 176 -2.21 10.54 -11.21
CA SER A 176 -3.03 11.27 -12.18
C SER A 176 -3.51 10.44 -13.39
N GLY A 177 -3.02 9.21 -13.53
CA GLY A 177 -3.27 8.35 -14.70
C GLY A 177 -2.08 8.25 -15.67
N ASP A 178 -1.08 9.13 -15.55
CA ASP A 178 0.21 9.04 -16.25
C ASP A 178 1.37 9.04 -15.25
N GLN A 179 2.12 7.94 -15.22
CA GLN A 179 3.22 7.71 -14.29
C GLN A 179 4.59 8.08 -14.85
N ALA A 180 4.70 8.40 -16.13
CA ALA A 180 6.00 8.61 -16.77
C ALA A 180 6.70 9.83 -16.17
N GLY A 181 8.02 9.73 -15.99
CA GLY A 181 8.88 10.84 -15.59
C GLY A 181 9.53 10.68 -14.22
N CYS A 182 9.89 11.83 -13.65
CA CYS A 182 10.58 11.93 -12.36
C CYS A 182 9.87 12.95 -11.47
N GLY A 183 9.75 12.66 -10.18
CA GLY A 183 8.89 13.42 -9.29
C GLY A 183 9.01 13.02 -7.84
N LEU A 184 8.24 13.67 -6.99
CA LEU A 184 8.10 13.32 -5.58
C LEU A 184 6.78 12.56 -5.42
N TYR A 185 6.83 11.38 -4.80
CA TYR A 185 5.64 10.62 -4.44
C TYR A 185 5.03 11.16 -3.14
N GLN A 186 3.74 10.90 -2.95
CA GLN A 186 3.05 11.07 -1.67
C GLN A 186 3.23 9.82 -0.80
N ILE A 187 3.00 9.97 0.50
CA ILE A 187 3.08 8.91 1.50
C ILE A 187 1.77 8.77 2.28
N THR A 188 1.56 7.61 2.90
CA THR A 188 0.42 7.36 3.81
C THR A 188 0.80 7.66 5.27
N ALA A 189 1.17 8.91 5.56
CA ALA A 189 1.63 9.36 6.89
C ALA A 189 0.93 10.64 7.34
#